data_AF-A0A2E2QN59-F1
#
_entry.id   AF-A0A2E2QN59-F1
#
_cell.length_a   1.000
_cell.length_b   1.000
_cell.length_c   1.000
_cell.angle_alpha   90.00
_cell.angle_beta   90.00
_cell.angle_gamma   90.00
#
_symmetry.space_group_name_H-M   'P 1'
#
loop_
_entity.id
_entity.type
_entity.pdbx_description
1 polymer ?
#
loop_
_entity_poly.entity_id
_entity_poly.type
_entity_poly.pdbx_seq_one_letter_code
_entity_poly.pdbx_strand_id
1 'polypeptide(L)'
;MAFNGSRSKTILNWIAKNPHLVEFSKGDYYKTTNGEPGPVYWVEYDEFGSSDGLGGYSHWLYLKPGWFANGDPGLHHIHESTVKEVFEQLKWIEKCDCEECLTLLSEGVY
;
A
#
# COMPACT_ATOMS: atom_id res chain seq x y z
N MET A 1 -10.13 12.79 -20.21
CA MET A 1 -8.78 12.18 -20.23
C MET A 1 -8.88 10.86 -19.50
N ALA A 2 -8.69 9.74 -20.20
CA ALA A 2 -8.72 8.42 -19.57
C ALA A 2 -7.34 8.13 -18.98
N PHE A 3 -7.20 8.24 -17.66
CA PHE A 3 -6.02 7.71 -16.99
C PHE A 3 -6.18 6.19 -16.98
N ASN A 4 -5.31 5.49 -17.71
CA ASN A 4 -5.19 4.05 -17.57
C ASN A 4 -4.76 3.82 -16.12
N GLY A 5 -5.56 3.09 -15.31
CA GLY A 5 -5.27 2.73 -13.91
C GLY A 5 -4.06 1.81 -13.75
N SER A 6 -2.96 2.15 -14.42
CA SER A 6 -1.73 1.40 -14.48
C SER A 6 -0.95 1.64 -13.21
N ARG A 7 -0.58 0.53 -12.56
CA ARG A 7 0.33 0.53 -11.40
C ARG A 7 1.63 1.24 -11.74
N SER A 8 2.14 2.06 -10.83
CA SER A 8 3.43 2.73 -11.00
C SER A 8 4.57 1.72 -10.97
N LYS A 9 5.34 1.63 -12.06
CA LYS A 9 6.55 0.78 -12.13
C LYS A 9 7.56 1.12 -11.03
N THR A 10 7.65 2.38 -10.63
CA THR A 10 8.56 2.83 -9.57
C THR A 10 8.16 2.24 -8.21
N ILE A 11 6.87 2.27 -7.88
CA ILE A 11 6.35 1.67 -6.63
C ILE A 11 6.52 0.14 -6.69
N LEU A 12 6.18 -0.50 -7.81
CA LEU A 12 6.38 -1.94 -7.99
C LEU A 12 7.85 -2.36 -7.82
N ASN A 13 8.79 -1.58 -8.34
CA ASN A 13 10.22 -1.84 -8.15
C ASN A 13 10.67 -1.68 -6.69
N TRP A 14 10.07 -0.76 -5.95
CA TRP A 14 10.33 -0.62 -4.51
C TRP A 14 9.77 -1.81 -3.73
N ILE A 15 8.53 -2.24 -4.03
CA ILE A 15 7.90 -3.42 -3.44
C ILE A 15 8.77 -4.67 -3.68
N ALA A 16 9.25 -4.86 -4.90
CA ALA A 16 10.10 -6.00 -5.26
C ALA A 16 11.40 -6.06 -4.45
N LYS A 17 11.91 -4.91 -3.99
CA LYS A 17 13.08 -4.82 -3.12
C LYS A 17 12.75 -4.95 -1.63
N ASN A 18 11.50 -4.69 -1.24
CA ASN A 18 11.04 -4.70 0.14
C ASN A 18 9.82 -5.60 0.37
N PRO A 19 9.84 -6.88 -0.08
CA PRO A 19 8.66 -7.75 0.00
C PRO A 19 8.27 -8.12 1.44
N HIS A 20 9.13 -7.87 2.42
CA HIS A 20 8.89 -8.11 3.84
C HIS A 20 8.10 -6.99 4.54
N LEU A 21 7.83 -5.88 3.86
CA LEU A 21 7.06 -4.73 4.37
C LEU A 21 5.63 -4.67 3.83
N VAL A 22 5.38 -5.28 2.67
CA VAL A 22 4.15 -5.08 1.89
C VAL A 22 3.31 -6.34 1.90
N GLU A 23 2.01 -6.23 2.11
CA GLU A 23 1.11 -7.37 2.12
C GLU A 23 1.03 -7.99 0.70
N PHE A 24 0.94 -9.32 0.64
CA PHE A 24 0.69 -10.05 -0.61
C PHE A 24 -0.67 -10.76 -0.51
N SER A 25 -1.57 -10.41 -1.43
CA SER A 25 -2.87 -11.07 -1.55
C SER A 25 -2.67 -12.56 -1.83
N LYS A 26 -3.22 -13.42 -0.97
CA LYS A 26 -3.44 -14.83 -1.28
C LYS A 26 -4.76 -14.96 -2.02
N GLY A 27 -4.73 -14.76 -3.34
CA GLY A 27 -5.77 -15.23 -4.27
C GLY A 27 -7.10 -14.48 -4.32
N ASP A 28 -7.71 -14.09 -3.18
CA ASP A 28 -9.16 -13.82 -3.19
C ASP A 28 -9.62 -12.42 -2.77
N TYR A 29 -8.82 -11.61 -2.05
CA TYR A 29 -9.33 -10.34 -1.51
C TYR A 29 -9.04 -9.09 -2.33
N TYR A 30 -8.02 -9.12 -3.19
CA TYR A 30 -7.68 -7.98 -4.05
C TYR A 30 -7.29 -8.54 -5.39
N LYS A 31 -8.04 -8.18 -6.44
CA LYS A 31 -7.81 -8.60 -7.83
C LYS A 31 -6.35 -8.32 -8.18
N THR A 32 -5.53 -9.35 -8.08
CA THR A 32 -4.25 -9.36 -8.76
C THR A 32 -4.55 -9.45 -10.24
N THR A 33 -3.68 -8.89 -11.08
CA THR A 33 -3.97 -8.73 -12.51
C THR A 33 -4.25 -10.05 -13.22
N ASN A 34 -3.90 -11.20 -12.61
CA ASN A 34 -4.01 -12.56 -13.18
C ASN A 34 -4.39 -13.68 -12.17
N GLY A 35 -4.88 -13.39 -10.96
CA GLY A 35 -5.20 -14.42 -9.95
C GLY A 35 -4.00 -15.02 -9.19
N GLU A 36 -2.78 -14.63 -9.56
CA GLU A 36 -1.54 -15.00 -8.85
C GLU A 36 -1.34 -14.15 -7.59
N PRO A 37 -0.72 -14.68 -6.51
CA PRO A 37 -0.36 -13.88 -5.37
C PRO A 37 0.52 -12.69 -5.74
N GLY A 38 0.20 -11.51 -5.22
CA GLY A 38 0.89 -10.27 -5.59
C GLY A 38 0.70 -9.19 -4.53
N PRO A 39 1.51 -8.13 -4.59
CA PRO A 39 1.45 -7.09 -3.59
C PRO A 39 0.10 -6.40 -3.62
N VAL A 40 -0.40 -6.06 -2.44
CA VAL A 40 -1.63 -5.31 -2.20
C VAL A 40 -1.33 -3.84 -2.48
N TYR A 41 -1.17 -3.54 -3.78
CA TYR A 41 -0.93 -2.21 -4.34
C TYR A 41 -1.83 -1.96 -5.55
N TRP A 42 -2.56 -0.85 -5.55
CA TRP A 42 -3.39 -0.43 -6.68
C TRP A 42 -3.45 1.10 -6.82
N VAL A 43 -4.06 1.54 -7.93
CA VAL A 43 -4.38 2.94 -8.18
C VAL A 43 -5.89 2.99 -8.37
N GLU A 44 -6.57 3.83 -7.59
CA GLU A 44 -8.03 3.96 -7.58
C GLU A 44 -8.42 5.41 -7.82
N TYR A 45 -9.58 5.61 -8.46
CA TYR A 45 -10.21 6.92 -8.48
C TYR A 45 -11.04 7.09 -7.20
N ASP A 46 -10.69 8.03 -6.34
CA ASP A 46 -11.33 8.25 -5.05
C ASP A 46 -11.53 9.73 -4.71
N GLU A 47 -11.30 10.63 -5.67
CA GLU A 47 -11.42 12.09 -5.48
C GLU A 47 -10.53 12.67 -4.37
N PHE A 48 -9.60 11.87 -3.85
CA PHE A 48 -8.64 12.31 -2.86
C PHE A 48 -7.76 13.38 -3.50
N GLY A 49 -7.87 14.59 -2.93
CA GLY A 49 -7.30 15.79 -3.52
C GLY A 49 -5.78 15.76 -3.48
N SER A 50 -5.16 15.96 -4.64
CA SER A 50 -3.72 16.22 -4.72
C SER A 50 -3.43 17.70 -4.53
N SER A 51 -2.29 18.00 -3.92
CA SER A 51 -1.79 19.38 -3.78
C SER A 51 -1.48 20.05 -5.12
N ASP A 52 -1.36 19.28 -6.20
CA ASP A 52 -1.07 19.74 -7.57
C ASP A 52 -2.31 19.90 -8.46
N GLY A 53 -3.53 19.68 -7.94
CA GLY A 53 -4.78 19.90 -8.68
C GLY A 53 -5.10 18.83 -9.73
N LEU A 54 -4.36 17.73 -9.76
CA LEU A 54 -4.65 16.51 -10.55
C LEU A 54 -5.63 15.55 -9.83
N GLY A 55 -6.21 16.02 -8.72
CA GLY A 55 -7.09 15.29 -7.80
C GLY A 55 -8.13 14.44 -8.50
N GLY A 56 -8.15 13.17 -8.14
CA GLY A 56 -9.04 12.18 -8.72
C GLY A 56 -8.58 10.77 -8.43
N TYR A 57 -7.27 10.51 -8.52
CA TYR A 57 -6.70 9.17 -8.31
C TYR A 57 -5.70 9.14 -7.16
N SER A 58 -5.63 7.99 -6.50
CA SER A 58 -4.68 7.72 -5.42
C SER A 58 -4.01 6.38 -5.56
N HIS A 59 -2.80 6.32 -5.02
CA HIS A 59 -2.00 5.13 -4.84
C HIS A 59 -2.29 4.54 -3.47
N TRP A 60 -2.70 3.27 -3.46
CA TRP A 60 -3.00 2.50 -2.25
C TRP A 60 -1.98 1.39 -2.11
N LEU A 61 -1.24 1.35 -0.98
CA LEU A 61 -0.23 0.33 -0.68
C LEU A 61 -0.42 -0.19 0.75
N TYR A 62 -0.74 -1.47 0.91
CA TYR A 62 -0.92 -2.09 2.23
C TYR A 62 0.37 -2.67 2.76
N LEU A 63 0.61 -2.45 4.04
CA LEU A 63 1.75 -2.97 4.77
C LEU A 63 1.37 -4.29 5.45
N LYS A 64 2.36 -5.15 5.65
CA LYS A 64 2.17 -6.39 6.41
C LYS A 64 1.82 -6.10 7.86
N PRO A 65 1.11 -7.02 8.54
CA PRO A 65 1.00 -6.99 9.99
C PRO A 65 2.38 -6.80 10.66
N GLY A 66 2.43 -5.92 11.66
CA GLY A 66 3.64 -5.52 12.36
C GLY A 66 4.37 -4.33 11.74
N TRP A 67 3.77 -3.62 10.77
CA TRP A 67 4.32 -2.41 10.16
C TRP A 67 3.25 -1.34 9.94
N PHE A 68 3.58 -0.08 10.20
CA PHE A 68 2.73 1.07 9.89
C PHE A 68 3.57 2.17 9.23
N ALA A 69 2.91 3.17 8.64
CA ALA A 69 3.56 4.37 8.09
C ALA A 69 3.15 5.63 8.84
N ASN A 70 4.00 6.67 8.77
CA ASN A 70 3.68 8.05 9.19
C ASN A 70 3.48 8.27 10.70
N GLY A 71 4.13 7.50 11.57
CA GLY A 71 4.01 7.72 13.02
C GLY A 71 2.63 7.40 13.60
N ASP A 72 1.68 6.92 12.80
CA ASP A 72 0.32 6.56 13.21
C ASP A 72 0.17 5.04 13.20
N PRO A 73 0.17 4.38 14.37
CA PRO A 73 0.02 2.93 14.49
C PRO A 73 -1.30 2.39 13.95
N GLY A 74 -2.29 3.25 13.63
CA GLY A 74 -3.53 2.88 12.97
C GLY A 74 -3.43 2.78 11.45
N LEU A 75 -2.39 3.34 10.83
CA LEU A 75 -2.23 3.40 9.37
C LEU A 75 -1.34 2.28 8.85
N HIS A 76 -1.94 1.11 8.64
CA HIS A 76 -1.33 -0.07 8.01
C HIS A 76 -1.35 -0.01 6.47
N HIS A 77 -1.63 1.16 5.90
CA HIS A 77 -1.60 1.40 4.47
C HIS A 77 -1.12 2.83 4.19
N ILE A 78 -0.60 3.03 2.99
CA ILE A 78 -0.27 4.33 2.44
C ILE A 78 -1.32 4.65 1.38
N HIS A 79 -1.93 5.83 1.50
CA HIS A 79 -2.94 6.36 0.60
C HIS A 79 -2.54 7.78 0.20
N GLU A 80 -2.05 7.93 -1.02
CA GLU A 80 -1.48 9.20 -1.48
C GLU A 80 -1.78 9.46 -2.96
N SER A 81 -2.03 10.71 -3.32
CA SER A 81 -2.41 11.07 -4.69
C SER A 81 -1.25 10.93 -5.70
N THR A 82 0.00 11.03 -5.25
CA THR A 82 1.16 10.96 -6.14
C THR A 82 2.18 9.91 -5.70
N VAL A 83 2.92 9.37 -6.68
CA VAL A 83 4.08 8.50 -6.42
C VAL A 83 5.09 9.19 -5.50
N LYS A 84 5.28 10.50 -5.64
CA LYS A 84 6.23 11.24 -4.80
C LYS A 84 5.80 11.19 -3.33
N GLU A 85 4.53 11.48 -3.04
CA GLU A 85 3.97 11.44 -1.68
C GLU A 85 4.03 10.03 -1.10
N VAL A 86 3.73 8.99 -1.88
CA VAL A 86 3.96 7.59 -1.46
C VAL A 86 5.40 7.39 -0.98
N PHE A 87 6.39 7.85 -1.74
CA PHE A 87 7.79 7.70 -1.36
C PHE A 87 8.23 8.55 -0.17
N GLU A 88 7.53 9.65 0.13
CA GLU A 88 7.74 10.38 1.38
C GLU A 88 7.22 9.56 2.57
N GLN A 89 6.05 8.92 2.45
CA GLN A 89 5.52 8.05 3.50
C GLN A 89 6.37 6.80 3.73
N LEU A 90 6.91 6.21 2.67
CA LEU A 90 7.79 5.04 2.74
C LEU A 90 9.06 5.25 3.59
N LYS A 91 9.48 6.50 3.82
CA LYS A 91 10.62 6.83 4.70
C LYS A 91 10.32 6.66 6.18
N TRP A 92 9.03 6.60 6.54
CA TRP A 92 8.54 6.56 7.92
C TRP A 92 7.84 5.22 8.23
N ILE A 93 8.29 4.14 7.60
CA ILE A 93 7.83 2.79 7.95
C ILE A 93 8.51 2.35 9.24
N GLU A 94 7.70 2.00 10.24
CA GLU A 94 8.15 1.57 11.55
C GLU A 94 7.42 0.30 12.00
N LYS A 95 7.96 -0.34 13.03
CA LYS A 95 7.37 -1.55 13.62
C LYS A 95 6.09 -1.21 14.38
N CYS A 96 5.01 -1.90 14.05
CA CYS A 96 3.73 -1.82 14.75
C CYS A 96 3.60 -2.93 15.80
N ASP A 97 3.06 -2.59 16.96
CA ASP A 97 2.67 -3.53 18.02
C ASP A 97 1.21 -3.35 18.47
N CYS A 98 0.37 -2.76 17.61
CA CYS A 98 -1.06 -2.63 17.89
C CYS A 98 -1.75 -4.01 17.99
N GLU A 99 -2.89 -4.06 18.68
CA GLU A 99 -3.62 -5.31 18.96
C GLU A 99 -3.99 -6.08 17.69
N GLU A 100 -4.38 -5.38 16.62
CA GLU A 100 -4.71 -5.98 15.33
C GLU A 100 -3.49 -6.67 14.72
N CYS A 101 -2.34 -5.98 14.68
CA CYS A 101 -1.08 -6.55 14.20
C CYS A 101 -0.67 -7.78 15.01
N LEU A 102 -0.73 -7.70 16.34
CA LEU A 102 -0.37 -8.81 17.21
C LEU A 102 -1.30 -10.01 17.01
N THR A 103 -2.60 -9.77 16.81
CA THR A 103 -3.59 -10.82 16.55
C THR A 103 -3.28 -11.52 15.22
N LEU A 104 -3.14 -10.76 14.13
CA LEU A 104 -2.84 -11.30 12.81
C LEU A 104 -1.51 -12.08 12.79
N LEU A 105 -0.49 -11.57 13.47
CA LEU A 105 0.79 -12.27 13.60
C LEU A 105 0.67 -13.58 14.40
N SER A 106 -0.17 -13.60 15.45
CA SER A 106 -0.41 -14.82 16.24
C SER A 106 -1.18 -15.90 15.47
N GLU A 107 -2.03 -15.49 14.52
CA GLU A 107 -2.76 -16.38 13.60
C GLU A 107 -1.92 -16.87 12.43
N GLY A 108 -0.66 -16.41 12.30
CA GLY A 108 0.25 -16.80 11.24
C GLY A 108 -0.04 -16.10 9.90
N VAL A 109 -0.62 -14.91 9.93
CA VAL A 109 -0.77 -14.02 8.77
C VAL A 109 0.53 -13.21 8.62
N TYR A 110 1.22 -13.37 7.48
CA TYR A 110 2.52 -12.74 7.20
C TYR A 110 2.60 -12.12 5.82
#